data_AF-A0A1V5DX18-F1
#
_entry.id   AF-A0A1V5DX18-F1
#
_cell.length_a   1.000
_cell.length_b   1.000
_cell.length_c   1.000
_cell.angle_alpha   90.00
_cell.angle_beta   90.00
_cell.angle_gamma   90.00
#
_symmetry.space_group_name_H-M   'P 1'
#
loop_
_entity.id
_entity.type
_entity.pdbx_description
1 polymer ?
#
loop_
_entity_poly.entity_id
_entity_poly.type
_entity_poly.pdbx_seq_one_letter_code
_entity_poly.pdbx_strand_id
1 'polypeptide(L)' 'MTIQRDDETEEAILNRLETYNLKTAPLIGFYEKEGLLRTFASVNSADTVEAVKKAL' A
#
# COMPACT_ATOMS: atom_id res chain seq x y z
N MET A 1 -12.43 24.77 -10.89
CA MET A 1 -13.33 23.76 -10.27
C MET A 1 -12.69 22.41 -10.55
N THR A 2 -12.22 21.71 -9.53
CA THR A 2 -11.65 20.36 -9.70
C THR A 2 -12.80 19.39 -9.92
N ILE A 3 -12.78 18.67 -11.03
CA ILE A 3 -13.76 17.61 -11.32
C ILE A 3 -13.32 16.39 -10.50
N GLN A 4 -14.25 15.83 -9.72
CA GLN A 4 -14.03 14.58 -9.00
C GLN A 4 -13.82 13.46 -10.01
N ARG A 5 -12.78 12.64 -9.81
CA ARG A 5 -12.52 11.52 -10.71
C ARG A 5 -13.56 10.42 -10.47
N ASP A 6 -13.91 9.70 -11.52
CA ASP A 6 -14.91 8.62 -11.46
C ASP A 6 -14.51 7.49 -10.48
N ASP A 7 -13.21 7.33 -10.17
CA ASP A 7 -12.68 6.34 -9.24
C ASP A 7 -12.62 6.78 -7.77
N GLU A 8 -13.17 7.95 -7.45
CA GLU A 8 -13.25 8.52 -6.10
C GLU A 8 -14.62 8.34 -5.45
N THR A 9 -15.52 7.56 -6.06
CA THR A 9 -16.80 7.17 -5.44
C THR A 9 -16.58 6.14 -4.33
N GLU A 10 -17.47 6.10 -3.34
CA GLU A 10 -17.40 5.13 -2.24
C GLU A 10 -17.43 3.68 -2.75
N GLU A 11 -18.26 3.40 -3.75
CA GLU A 11 -18.34 2.09 -4.40
C GLU A 11 -17.01 1.70 -5.07
N ALA A 12 -16.36 2.63 -5.78
CA ALA A 12 -15.05 2.39 -6.36
C ALA A 12 -13.98 2.13 -5.29
N ILE A 13 -14.04 2.84 -4.15
CA ILE A 13 -13.12 2.64 -3.03
C ILE A 13 -13.31 1.25 -2.40
N LEU A 14 -14.55 0.82 -2.18
CA LEU A 14 -14.86 -0.52 -1.65
C LEU A 14 -14.33 -1.62 -2.57
N ASN A 15 -14.59 -1.52 -3.88
CA ASN A 15 -14.08 -2.46 -4.88
C ASN A 15 -12.54 -2.51 -4.90
N ARG A 16 -11.86 -1.38 -4.71
CA ARG A 16 -10.40 -1.31 -4.62
C ARG A 16 -9.85 -2.02 -3.39
N LEU A 17 -10.51 -1.85 -2.23
CA LEU A 17 -10.12 -2.53 -1.00
C LEU A 17 -10.32 -4.06 -1.10
N GLU A 18 -11.44 -4.52 -1.67
CA GLU A 18 -11.67 -5.94 -1.92
C GLU A 18 -10.60 -6.52 -2.86
N THR A 19 -10.35 -5.84 -3.98
CA THR A 19 -9.32 -6.26 -4.95
C THR A 19 -7.93 -6.34 -4.31
N TYR A 20 -7.57 -5.36 -3.47
CA TYR A 20 -6.32 -5.37 -2.72
C TYR A 20 -6.21 -6.60 -1.83
N ASN A 21 -7.25 -6.90 -1.04
CA ASN A 21 -7.26 -8.04 -0.12
C ASN A 21 -7.16 -9.38 -0.86
N LEU A 22 -7.77 -9.50 -2.04
CA LEU A 22 -7.77 -10.73 -2.82
C LEU A 22 -6.47 -10.95 -3.61
N LYS A 23 -5.90 -9.90 -4.18
CA LYS A 23 -4.81 -10.01 -5.17
C LYS A 23 -3.46 -9.49 -4.70
N THR A 24 -3.45 -8.46 -3.86
CA THR A 24 -2.22 -7.75 -3.48
C THR A 24 -1.73 -8.15 -2.09
N ALA A 25 -2.63 -8.23 -1.10
CA ALA A 25 -2.28 -8.61 0.27
C ALA A 25 -1.56 -9.97 0.39
N PRO A 26 -1.91 -11.03 -0.38
CA PRO A 26 -1.20 -12.31 -0.31
C PRO A 26 0.29 -12.23 -0.69
N LEU A 27 0.69 -11.22 -1.48
CA LEU A 27 2.08 -11.02 -1.87
C LEU A 27 2.97 -10.65 -0.68
N ILE A 28 2.42 -10.02 0.36
CA ILE A 28 3.15 -9.71 1.60
C ILE A 28 3.70 -11.01 2.21
N GLY A 29 2.83 -12.01 2.39
CA GLY A 29 3.23 -13.32 2.92
C GLY A 29 4.15 -14.10 1.99
N PHE A 30 4.08 -13.88 0.67
CA PHE A 30 5.04 -14.46 -0.27
C PHE A 30 6.45 -13.91 -0.05
N TYR A 31 6.62 -12.58 -0.03
CA TYR A 31 7.94 -11.96 0.17
C TYR A 31 8.49 -12.12 1.60
N GLU A 32 7.61 -12.25 2.60
CA GLU A 32 8.00 -12.58 3.97
C GLU A 32 8.67 -13.95 4.04
N LYS A 33 8.09 -14.97 3.37
CA LYS A 33 8.65 -16.33 3.33
C LYS A 33 10.00 -16.40 2.63
N GLU A 34 10.19 -15.61 1.58
CA GLU A 34 11.47 -15.50 0.87
C GLU A 34 12.52 -14.69 1.65
N GLY A 35 12.16 -14.07 2.78
CA GLY A 35 13.06 -13.20 3.55
C GLY A 35 13.41 -11.87 2.85
N LEU A 36 12.63 -11.49 1.83
CA LEU A 36 12.85 -10.30 1.01
C LEU A 36 12.02 -9.10 1.46
N LEU A 37 11.05 -9.30 2.36
CA LEU A 37 10.19 -8.24 2.86
C LEU A 37 10.90 -7.40 3.94
N ARG A 38 10.97 -6.08 3.74
CA ARG A 38 11.36 -5.11 4.79
C ARG A 38 10.18 -4.20 5.11
N THR A 39 9.78 -4.18 6.37
CA THR A 39 8.61 -3.42 6.86
C THR A 39 9.06 -2.13 7.53
N PHE A 40 8.41 -1.02 7.17
CA PHE A 40 8.61 0.29 7.78
C PHE A 40 7.28 0.77 8.37
N ALA A 41 7.14 0.73 9.70
CA ALA A 41 5.93 1.15 10.38
C ALA A 41 5.98 2.66 10.67
N SER A 42 5.31 3.46 9.84
CA SER A 42 5.10 4.88 10.10
C SER A 42 3.81 5.36 9.43
N VAL A 43 3.07 6.22 10.15
CA VAL A 43 1.90 6.94 9.63
C VAL A 43 2.28 8.24 8.91
N ASN A 44 3.54 8.67 9.05
CA ASN A 44 4.11 9.83 8.39
C ASN A 44 4.97 9.40 7.20
N SER A 45 4.61 9.86 6.00
CA SER A 45 5.29 9.52 4.76
C SER A 45 6.74 9.99 4.71
N ALA A 46 7.07 11.14 5.30
CA ALA A 46 8.45 11.64 5.33
C ALA A 46 9.35 10.72 6.16
N ASP A 47 8.88 10.30 7.33
CA ASP A 47 9.61 9.36 8.20
C ASP A 47 9.82 8.01 7.51
N THR A 48 8.82 7.51 6.77
CA THR A 48 8.95 6.28 5.98
C THR A 48 10.02 6.40 4.91
N VAL A 49 10.03 7.50 4.14
CA VAL A 49 11.00 7.72 3.07
C VAL A 49 12.43 7.78 3.63
N GLU A 50 12.64 8.49 4.75
CA GLU A 50 13.95 8.56 5.39
C GLU A 50 14.39 7.19 5.94
N ALA A 51 13.48 6.39 6.48
CA ALA A 51 13.78 5.03 6.92
C ALA A 51 14.16 4.11 5.75
N VAL A 52 13.49 4.24 4.60
CA VAL A 52 13.83 3.50 3.38
C VAL A 52 15.22 3.88 2.87
N LYS A 53 15.57 5.17 2.84
CA LYS A 53 16.90 5.62 2.42
C LYS A 53 18.03 5.05 3.28
N LYS A 54 17.84 4.94 4.59
CA LYS A 54 18.83 4.34 5.51
C LYS A 54 18.96 2.83 5.35
N ALA A 55 17.99 2.20 4.72
CA ALA A 55 17.88 0.75 4.58
C ALA A 55 18.44 0.21 3.26
N LEU A 56 18.69 1.10 2.28
CA LEU A 56 19.41 0.84 1.03
C LEU A 56 20.92 0.88 1.27
#